data_AF-A0A926VFT7-F1
#
_entry.id   AF-A0A926VFT7-F1
#
_cell.length_a   1.000
_cell.length_b   1.000
_cell.length_c   1.000
_cell.angle_alpha   90.00
_cell.angle_beta   90.00
_cell.angle_gamma   90.00
#
_symmetry.space_group_name_H-M   'P 1'
#
loop_
_entity.id
_entity.type
_entity.pdbx_description
1 polymer ?
#
loop_
_entity_poly.entity_id
_entity_poly.type
_entity_poly.pdbx_seq_one_letter_code
_entity_poly.pdbx_strand_id
1 'polypeptide(L)'
;MKSIFSPEYDIFRQRMIAARKEAKLTQAKLAKSLNKPQSFVAKYENGERRLDVIEFLVVTRAIGIDPCEIIREIEQQLAGTSCGEKG
;
A
#
# COMPACT_ATOMS: atom_id res chain seq x y z
N MET A 1 -10.92 -7.58 -17.51
CA MET A 1 -9.77 -6.67 -17.26
C MET A 1 -10.18 -5.73 -16.12
N LYS A 2 -9.84 -6.06 -14.86
CA LYS A 2 -10.23 -5.23 -13.70
C LYS A 2 -9.42 -3.93 -13.77
N SER A 3 -10.14 -2.81 -13.74
CA SER A 3 -9.59 -1.45 -13.77
C SER A 3 -8.42 -1.30 -12.81
N ILE A 4 -7.45 -0.44 -13.16
CA ILE A 4 -6.36 0.00 -12.28
C ILE A 4 -6.93 0.47 -10.91
N PHE A 5 -8.17 0.95 -10.92
CA PHE A 5 -9.00 1.39 -9.79
C PHE A 5 -10.01 0.32 -9.33
N SER A 6 -9.52 -0.79 -8.79
CA SER A 6 -10.40 -1.73 -8.09
C SER A 6 -10.50 -1.28 -6.62
N PRO A 7 -11.69 -1.19 -6.02
CA PRO A 7 -11.85 -0.82 -4.61
C PRO A 7 -10.93 -1.62 -3.66
N GLU A 8 -10.66 -2.88 -4.00
CA GLU A 8 -9.75 -3.76 -3.26
C GLU A 8 -8.29 -3.30 -3.32
N TYR A 9 -7.84 -2.71 -4.43
CA TYR A 9 -6.48 -2.18 -4.56
C TYR A 9 -6.33 -0.82 -3.86
N ASP A 10 -7.41 -0.06 -3.78
CA ASP A 10 -7.47 1.18 -3.00
C ASP A 10 -7.24 0.91 -1.51
N ILE A 11 -7.82 -0.18 -0.97
CA ILE A 11 -7.56 -0.63 0.41
C ILE A 11 -6.06 -0.89 0.63
N PHE A 12 -5.43 -1.68 -0.26
CA PHE A 12 -3.99 -1.95 -0.19
C PHE A 12 -3.17 -0.64 -0.21
N ARG A 13 -3.48 0.27 -1.13
CA ARG A 13 -2.77 1.55 -1.27
C ARG A 13 -2.90 2.42 -0.02
N GLN A 14 -4.11 2.58 0.49
CA GLN A 14 -4.36 3.35 1.71
C GLN A 14 -3.61 2.75 2.90
N ARG A 15 -3.55 1.42 3.00
CA ARG A 15 -2.82 0.78 4.09
C ARG A 15 -1.31 1.02 3.99
N MET A 16 -0.73 0.94 2.79
CA MET A 16 0.68 1.27 2.57
C MET A 16 1.01 2.74 2.90
N ILE A 17 0.12 3.68 2.55
CA ILE A 17 0.26 5.10 2.90
C ILE A 17 0.24 5.30 4.42
N ALA A 18 -0.71 4.64 5.09
CA ALA A 18 -0.85 4.70 6.54
C ALA A 18 0.40 4.17 7.24
N ALA A 19 0.89 2.98 6.86
CA ALA A 19 2.11 2.39 7.41
C ALA A 19 3.33 3.30 7.26
N ARG A 20 3.51 3.95 6.09
CA ARG A 20 4.59 4.94 5.90
C ARG A 20 4.46 6.13 6.84
N LYS A 21 3.24 6.66 7.00
CA LYS A 21 2.97 7.81 7.88
C LYS A 21 3.16 7.46 9.36
N GLU A 22 2.74 6.27 9.78
CA GLU A 22 2.94 5.72 11.14
C GLU A 22 4.44 5.60 11.46
N ALA A 23 5.24 5.16 10.48
CA ALA A 23 6.70 5.16 10.56
C ALA A 23 7.35 6.57 10.47
N LYS A 24 6.54 7.64 10.37
CA LYS A 24 6.98 9.04 10.26
C LYS A 24 7.93 9.30 9.08
N LEU A 25 7.78 8.53 8.00
CA LEU A 25 8.58 8.66 6.78
C LEU A 25 7.89 9.59 5.78
N THR A 26 8.63 10.52 5.19
CA THR A 26 8.17 11.23 3.98
C THR A 26 8.35 10.32 2.76
N GLN A 27 7.63 10.60 1.66
CA GLN A 27 7.81 9.86 0.41
C GLN A 27 9.27 9.92 -0.07
N ALA A 28 9.93 11.08 0.06
CA ALA A 28 11.33 11.24 -0.30
C ALA A 28 12.28 10.41 0.58
N LYS A 29 12.02 10.32 1.90
CA LYS A 29 12.83 9.50 2.81
C LYS A 29 12.70 8.02 2.50
N LEU A 30 11.49 7.53 2.27
CA LEU A 30 11.25 6.13 1.88
C LEU A 30 11.87 5.81 0.52
N ALA A 31 11.70 6.69 -0.47
CA ALA A 31 12.32 6.50 -1.78
C ALA A 31 13.85 6.43 -1.70
N LYS A 32 14.45 7.27 -0.84
CA LYS A 32 15.90 7.25 -0.57
C LYS A 32 16.36 5.92 0.02
N SER A 33 15.64 5.34 0.99
CA SER A 33 16.02 4.03 1.56
C SER A 33 15.86 2.88 0.56
N LEU A 34 14.99 3.03 -0.43
CA LEU A 34 14.77 2.07 -1.52
C LEU A 34 15.74 2.23 -2.69
N ASN A 35 16.60 3.25 -2.69
CA ASN A 35 17.40 3.66 -3.85
C ASN A 35 16.52 3.88 -5.10
N LYS A 36 15.40 4.60 -4.93
CA LYS A 36 14.42 4.93 -5.98
C LYS A 36 14.17 6.45 -6.03
N PRO A 37 13.71 6.98 -7.17
CA PRO A 37 13.22 8.36 -7.21
C PRO A 37 11.97 8.52 -6.33
N GLN A 38 11.74 9.70 -5.76
CA GLN A 38 10.53 9.98 -4.97
C GLN A 38 9.24 9.68 -5.74
N SER A 39 9.26 9.85 -7.06
CA SER A 39 8.14 9.52 -7.96
C SER A 39 7.76 8.05 -7.94
N PHE A 40 8.66 7.12 -7.58
CA PHE A 40 8.30 5.71 -7.37
C PHE A 40 7.24 5.60 -6.26
N VAL A 41 7.49 6.26 -5.12
CA VAL A 41 6.58 6.27 -3.98
C VAL A 41 5.29 7.02 -4.32
N ALA A 42 5.40 8.21 -4.90
CA ALA A 42 4.22 8.99 -5.29
C ALA A 42 3.29 8.22 -6.24
N LYS A 43 3.84 7.56 -7.27
CA LYS A 43 3.05 6.85 -8.27
C LYS A 43 2.23 5.71 -7.67
N TYR A 44 2.80 4.91 -6.76
CA TYR A 44 2.01 3.84 -6.15
C TYR A 44 1.02 4.37 -5.12
N GLU A 45 1.34 5.45 -4.39
CA GLU A 45 0.43 6.09 -3.43
C GLU A 45 -0.72 6.86 -4.09
N ASN A 46 -0.52 7.33 -5.32
CA ASN A 46 -1.56 7.99 -6.12
C ASN A 46 -2.39 7.00 -6.95
N GLY A 47 -2.00 5.72 -7.01
CA GLY A 47 -2.66 4.71 -7.85
C GLY A 47 -2.29 4.78 -9.34
N GLU A 48 -1.27 5.55 -9.70
CA GLU A 48 -0.73 5.64 -11.07
C GLU A 48 0.08 4.38 -11.46
N ARG A 49 0.58 3.62 -10.47
CA ARG A 49 1.30 2.36 -10.67
C ARG A 49 0.97 1.35 -9.58
N ARG A 50 0.90 0.07 -9.96
CA ARG A 50 0.81 -1.03 -8.99
C ARG A 50 2.16 -1.46 -8.44
N LEU A 51 2.20 -1.90 -7.18
CA LEU A 51 3.34 -2.64 -6.65
C LEU A 51 3.14 -4.12 -6.93
N ASP A 52 4.18 -4.80 -7.42
CA ASP A 52 4.20 -6.26 -7.39
C ASP A 52 4.54 -6.78 -5.99
N VAL A 53 4.46 -8.10 -5.80
CA VAL A 53 4.69 -8.73 -4.48
C VAL A 53 6.12 -8.51 -3.97
N ILE A 54 7.13 -8.50 -4.84
CA ILE A 54 8.52 -8.30 -4.44
C ILE A 54 8.73 -6.84 -4.04
N GLU A 55 8.22 -5.90 -4.84
CA GLU A 55 8.24 -4.48 -4.50
C GLU A 55 7.52 -4.21 -3.17
N PHE A 56 6.37 -4.83 -2.92
CA PHE A 56 5.66 -4.75 -1.65
C PHE A 56 6.52 -5.23 -0.46
N LEU A 57 7.16 -6.39 -0.57
CA LEU A 57 8.03 -6.93 0.49
C LEU A 57 9.24 -6.01 0.76
N VAL A 58 9.81 -5.41 -0.28
CA VAL A 58 10.94 -4.48 -0.15
C VAL A 58 10.48 -3.16 0.50
N VAL A 59 9.33 -2.62 0.10
CA VAL A 59 8.78 -1.38 0.65
C VAL A 59 8.41 -1.54 2.12
N THR A 60 7.72 -2.62 2.50
CA THR A 60 7.33 -2.89 3.90
C THR A 60 8.57 -3.03 4.80
N ARG A 61 9.59 -3.74 4.34
CA ARG A 61 10.87 -3.84 5.06
C ARG A 61 11.56 -2.48 5.21
N ALA A 62 11.52 -1.62 4.20
CA ALA A 62 12.09 -0.28 4.26
C ALA A 62 11.30 0.67 5.18
N ILE A 63 10.00 0.43 5.37
CA ILE A 63 9.15 1.11 6.34
C ILE A 63 9.42 0.59 7.76
N GLY A 64 9.82 -0.68 7.90
CA GLY A 64 10.04 -1.35 9.18
C GLY A 64 8.80 -2.05 9.73
N ILE A 65 7.90 -2.50 8.84
CA ILE A 65 6.68 -3.24 9.20
C ILE A 65 6.72 -4.66 8.62
N ASP A 66 6.11 -5.62 9.30
CA ASP A 66 5.96 -6.98 8.78
C ASP A 66 4.95 -6.99 7.62
N PRO A 67 5.32 -7.42 6.41
CA PRO A 67 4.36 -7.57 5.31
C PRO A 67 3.17 -8.47 5.66
N CYS A 68 3.33 -9.47 6.51
CA CYS A 68 2.23 -10.35 6.91
C CYS A 68 1.17 -9.62 7.75
N GLU A 69 1.56 -8.61 8.53
CA GLU A 69 0.62 -7.75 9.27
C GLU A 69 -0.25 -6.94 8.30
N ILE A 70 0.39 -6.31 7.30
CA ILE A 70 -0.31 -5.53 6.27
C ILE A 70 -1.31 -6.40 5.51
N ILE A 71 -0.91 -7.61 5.09
CA ILE A 71 -1.81 -8.51 4.36
C ILE A 71 -3.01 -8.90 5.24
N ARG A 72 -2.78 -9.24 6.50
CA ARG A 72 -3.84 -9.62 7.44
C ARG A 72 -4.86 -8.48 7.65
N GLU A 73 -4.40 -7.25 7.79
CA GLU A 73 -5.26 -6.08 7.94
C GLU A 73 -6.09 -5.83 6.67
N ILE A 74 -5.49 -6.01 5.49
CA ILE A 74 -6.21 -5.89 4.20
C ILE A 74 -7.27 -6.98 4.07
N GLU A 75 -6.94 -8.24 4.38
CA GLU A 75 -7.90 -9.36 4.34
C GLU A 75 -9.09 -9.09 5.27
N GLN A 76 -8.85 -8.57 6.48
CA GLN A 76 -9.92 -8.20 7.42
C GLN A 76 -10.82 -7.09 6.86
N GLN A 77 -10.25 -6.07 6.23
CA GLN A 77 -11.03 -4.98 5.62
C GLN A 77 -11.85 -5.46 4.41
N LEU A 78 -11.29 -6.36 3.60
CA LEU A 78 -12.02 -6.98 2.49
C LEU A 78 -13.18 -7.85 2.99
N ALA A 79 -12.97 -8.63 4.03
CA ALA A 79 -14.02 -9.44 4.67
C ALA A 79 -15.08 -8.57 5.38
N GLY A 80 -14.71 -7.40 5.90
CA GLY A 80 -15.66 -6.44 6.49
C GLY A 80 -16.52 -5.71 5.44
N THR A 81 -16.02 -5.58 4.21
CA THR A 81 -16.72 -4.88 3.12
C THR A 81 -17.85 -5.74 2.51
N SER A 82 -17.84 -7.07 2.72
CA SER A 82 -18.92 -7.96 2.24
C SER A 82 -20.23 -7.87 3.04
N CYS A 83 -20.37 -6.92 3.98
CA CYS A 83 -21.60 -6.70 4.75
C CYS A 83 -22.25 -5.32 4.48
N GLY A 84 -21.96 -4.71 3.32
CA GLY A 84 -22.37 -3.34 2.97
C GLY A 84 -22.96 -3.18 1.57
N GLU A 85 -23.83 -4.10 1.12
CA GLU A 85 -24.87 -3.78 0.13
C GLU A 85 -26.23 -3.80 0.83
N LYS A 86 -26.62 -2.64 1.37
CA LYS A 86 -28.01 -2.30 1.65
C LYS A 86 -28.21 -0.82 1.34
N GLY A 87 -29.07 -0.54 0.35
CA GLY A 87 -29.69 0.76 0.12
C GLY A 87 -29.20 1.47 -1.13
#